data_AF-T1P7H3-F1
#
_entry.id   AF-T1P7H3-F1
#
_cell.length_a   1.000
_cell.length_b   1.000
_cell.length_c   1.000
_cell.angle_alpha   90.00
_cell.angle_beta   90.00
_cell.angle_gamma   90.00
#
_symmetry.space_group_name_H-M   'P 1'
#
loop_
_entity.id
_entity.type
_entity.pdbx_description
1 polymer ?
#
loop_
_entity_poly.entity_id
_entity_poly.type
_entity_poly.pdbx_seq_one_letter_code
_entity_poly.pdbx_strand_id
1 'polypeptide(L)'
;MIDNIVDAMVKLCKHYHFEGWLINVECKVESDSMENLYYFLNRLREAVEQHVEAGVVFWYDSVIETGQLSWQNELNAKNVRFFRSTHATLINYSWDDKSLEQTRSLCEQERAHSQSVFFGIDVFGRNQIAKFQSKRTLARIAKNRFSVGIFAPAWTYETLQQFGYNIKQETGDDAVNETFLLRNEKFWWLLWDHLATHPYNTLAFYTDFCMGSGKRTYVSGLPKAAVEDGSEAAAGESEGFFNLSRQSLQPSVPLHDLATRHYDDAFNGGSCLRISQCDSSFRLFATDFKLPGGGLVFAYAYKLSPQDGEFDCILRFCTSNNARDCYLFLGDYYDTVSLQRGRCYVSPFKPKYNELLSGPLECPHIPKDMAFPDFQANGWRVRYYVVEFDGGIQVKDIGVLYRKTPEARDTAYLGAVYLNEFNVNHHDFPVDSNIALIQVYGGDLLN
;
A
#
# COMPACT_ATOMS: atom_id res chain seq x y z
N MET A 1 -10.69 39.33 5.05
CA MET A 1 -11.49 38.17 5.54
C MET A 1 -11.06 36.89 4.82
N ILE A 2 -11.04 36.86 3.48
CA ILE A 2 -10.63 35.69 2.69
C ILE A 2 -9.20 35.22 3.01
N ASP A 3 -8.22 36.13 3.08
CA ASP A 3 -6.84 35.74 3.39
C ASP A 3 -6.71 35.05 4.75
N ASN A 4 -7.44 35.51 5.77
CA ASN A 4 -7.45 34.86 7.09
C ASN A 4 -7.98 33.42 7.01
N ILE A 5 -8.95 33.15 6.12
CA ILE A 5 -9.47 31.79 5.89
C ILE A 5 -8.40 30.95 5.22
N VAL A 6 -7.75 31.46 4.18
CA VAL A 6 -6.66 30.76 3.47
C VAL A 6 -5.51 30.45 4.43
N ASP A 7 -5.10 31.40 5.26
CA ASP A 7 -4.06 31.21 6.27
C ASP A 7 -4.43 30.12 7.28
N ALA A 8 -5.70 30.08 7.72
CA ALA A 8 -6.18 29.03 8.61
C ALA A 8 -6.16 27.66 7.91
N MET A 9 -6.56 27.58 6.65
CA MET A 9 -6.55 26.34 5.86
C MET A 9 -5.13 25.79 5.67
N VAL A 10 -4.15 26.66 5.39
CA VAL A 10 -2.73 26.27 5.30
C VAL A 10 -2.19 25.84 6.67
N LYS A 11 -2.56 26.53 7.75
CA LYS A 11 -2.19 26.10 9.11
C LYS A 11 -2.74 24.71 9.45
N LEU A 12 -3.95 24.38 9.02
CA LEU A 12 -4.53 23.05 9.21
C LEU A 12 -3.76 21.98 8.44
N CYS A 13 -3.41 22.22 7.17
CA CYS A 13 -2.57 21.32 6.38
C CYS A 13 -1.24 21.02 7.09
N LYS A 14 -0.57 22.05 7.61
CA LYS A 14 0.70 21.91 8.33
C LYS A 14 0.57 21.20 9.67
N HIS A 15 -0.50 21.46 10.41
CA HIS A 15 -0.70 20.92 11.74
C HIS A 15 -1.11 19.44 11.72
N TYR A 16 -1.97 19.05 10.77
CA TYR A 16 -2.48 17.69 10.65
C TYR A 16 -1.82 16.87 9.54
N HIS A 17 -0.84 17.44 8.84
CA HIS A 17 -0.04 16.77 7.82
C HIS A 17 -0.86 16.17 6.67
N PHE A 18 -1.65 17.02 6.01
CA PHE A 18 -2.34 16.67 4.76
C PHE A 18 -2.11 17.74 3.67
N GLU A 19 -2.18 17.33 2.40
CA GLU A 19 -1.58 18.05 1.28
C GLU A 19 -2.53 19.03 0.58
N GLY A 20 -3.68 19.35 1.16
CA GLY A 20 -4.56 20.40 0.63
C GLY A 20 -6.04 20.07 0.65
N TRP A 21 -6.78 20.54 -0.37
CA TRP A 21 -8.24 20.69 -0.27
C TRP A 21 -8.98 20.36 -1.56
N LEU A 22 -10.12 19.67 -1.43
CA LEU A 22 -11.17 19.62 -2.45
C LEU A 22 -12.26 20.63 -2.08
N ILE A 23 -12.47 21.64 -2.92
CA ILE A 23 -13.49 22.66 -2.74
C ILE A 23 -14.75 22.23 -3.51
N ASN A 24 -15.80 21.92 -2.76
CA ASN A 24 -17.11 21.58 -3.31
C ASN A 24 -18.18 22.59 -2.85
N VAL A 25 -18.70 23.39 -3.78
CA VAL A 25 -19.72 24.41 -3.50
C VAL A 25 -21.06 23.97 -4.11
N GLU A 26 -21.85 23.23 -3.33
CA GLU A 26 -23.14 22.68 -3.75
C GLU A 26 -24.32 23.64 -3.46
N CYS A 27 -24.10 24.95 -3.61
CA CYS A 27 -25.13 25.96 -3.41
C CYS A 27 -24.96 27.13 -4.39
N LYS A 28 -26.05 27.84 -4.67
CA LYS A 28 -26.00 29.06 -5.49
C LYS A 28 -25.13 30.10 -4.78
N VAL A 29 -24.23 30.71 -5.54
CA VAL A 29 -23.43 31.86 -5.15
C VAL A 29 -24.03 33.09 -5.82
N GLU A 30 -24.22 34.18 -5.07
CA GLU A 30 -24.69 35.43 -5.68
C GLU A 30 -23.64 36.00 -6.63
N SER A 31 -24.08 36.57 -7.75
CA SER A 31 -23.20 37.08 -8.82
C SER A 31 -22.13 38.02 -8.29
N ASP A 32 -22.50 38.88 -7.35
CA ASP A 32 -21.61 39.91 -6.78
C ASP A 32 -20.53 39.29 -5.87
N SER A 33 -20.69 38.03 -5.47
CA SER A 33 -19.70 37.27 -4.67
C SER A 33 -18.80 36.37 -5.51
N MET A 34 -19.01 36.28 -6.82
CA MET A 34 -18.23 35.38 -7.69
C MET A 34 -16.76 35.77 -7.76
N GLU A 35 -16.45 37.06 -7.82
CA GLU A 35 -15.06 37.54 -7.81
C GLU A 35 -14.34 37.17 -6.50
N ASN A 36 -15.05 37.18 -5.37
CA ASN A 36 -14.53 36.74 -4.08
C ASN A 36 -14.23 35.24 -4.09
N LEU A 37 -15.08 34.41 -4.71
CA LEU A 37 -14.85 32.98 -4.83
C LEU A 37 -13.63 32.67 -5.71
N TYR A 38 -13.49 33.35 -6.86
CA TYR A 38 -12.30 33.21 -7.69
C TYR A 38 -11.03 33.68 -6.98
N TYR A 39 -11.12 34.79 -6.24
CA TYR A 39 -10.00 35.28 -5.44
C TYR A 39 -9.61 34.26 -4.37
N PHE A 40 -10.58 33.71 -3.64
CA PHE A 40 -10.34 32.67 -2.65
C PHE A 40 -9.63 31.44 -3.23
N LEU A 41 -10.11 30.92 -4.36
CA LEU A 41 -9.50 29.73 -5.00
C LEU A 41 -8.06 30.01 -5.44
N ASN A 42 -7.81 31.14 -6.10
CA ASN A 42 -6.46 31.52 -6.53
C ASN A 42 -5.52 31.68 -5.34
N ARG A 43 -5.96 32.39 -4.30
CA ARG A 43 -5.16 32.60 -3.09
C ARG A 43 -4.89 31.31 -2.35
N LEU A 44 -5.88 30.42 -2.25
CA LEU A 44 -5.72 29.11 -1.62
C LEU A 44 -4.73 28.25 -2.41
N ARG A 45 -4.86 28.19 -3.74
CA ARG A 45 -3.95 27.49 -4.64
C ARG A 45 -2.51 27.94 -4.42
N GLU A 46 -2.25 29.24 -4.54
CA GLU A 46 -0.92 29.83 -4.36
C GLU A 46 -0.36 29.59 -2.95
N ALA A 47 -1.18 29.76 -1.91
CA ALA A 47 -0.72 29.58 -0.54
C ALA A 47 -0.41 28.13 -0.22
N VAL A 48 -1.20 27.17 -0.72
CA VAL A 48 -0.94 25.73 -0.58
C VAL A 48 0.33 25.34 -1.34
N GLU A 49 0.47 25.75 -2.60
CA GLU A 49 1.67 25.49 -3.42
C GLU A 49 2.95 26.01 -2.75
N GLN A 50 2.89 27.20 -2.14
CA GLN A 50 4.05 27.82 -1.49
C GLN A 50 4.42 27.19 -0.14
N HIS A 51 3.44 26.67 0.61
CA HIS A 51 3.63 26.37 2.03
C HIS A 51 3.39 24.91 2.42
N VAL A 52 2.88 24.08 1.51
CA VAL A 52 2.56 22.67 1.76
C VAL A 52 3.29 21.84 0.70
N GLU A 53 4.16 20.94 1.14
CA GLU A 53 4.88 20.04 0.24
C GLU A 53 3.89 19.16 -0.53
N ALA A 54 4.09 19.02 -1.84
CA ALA A 54 3.15 18.36 -2.75
C ALA A 54 1.70 18.90 -2.69
N GLY A 55 1.55 20.16 -2.26
CA GLY A 55 0.26 20.80 -2.02
C GLY A 55 -0.64 20.85 -3.26
N VAL A 56 -1.93 20.53 -3.10
CA VAL A 56 -2.89 20.49 -4.19
C VAL A 56 -4.26 21.03 -3.79
N VAL A 57 -4.94 21.68 -4.74
CA VAL A 57 -6.29 22.24 -4.55
C VAL A 57 -7.14 21.80 -5.72
N PHE A 58 -8.24 21.10 -5.42
CA PHE A 58 -9.20 20.64 -6.39
C PHE A 58 -10.46 21.51 -6.37
N TRP A 59 -11.00 21.78 -7.55
CA TRP A 59 -12.36 22.30 -7.71
C TRP A 59 -13.32 21.18 -8.11
N TYR A 60 -14.50 21.12 -7.50
CA TYR A 60 -15.58 20.25 -7.98
C TYR A 60 -16.47 21.00 -8.98
N ASP A 61 -16.73 20.40 -10.15
CA ASP A 61 -17.63 20.92 -11.19
C ASP A 61 -19.06 21.09 -10.65
N SER A 62 -19.34 22.26 -10.08
CA SER A 62 -20.56 22.57 -9.32
C SER A 62 -21.22 23.86 -9.79
N VAL A 63 -20.84 25.00 -9.23
CA VAL A 63 -21.32 26.31 -9.70
C VAL A 63 -20.60 26.73 -10.99
N ILE A 64 -21.33 27.42 -11.86
CA ILE A 64 -20.79 28.02 -13.09
C ILE A 64 -20.45 29.50 -12.89
N GLU A 65 -19.90 30.14 -13.92
CA GLU A 65 -19.46 31.54 -13.90
C GLU A 65 -20.51 32.57 -13.45
N THR A 66 -21.80 32.24 -13.54
CA THR A 66 -22.92 33.07 -13.07
C THR A 66 -23.25 32.88 -11.58
N GLY A 67 -22.57 31.96 -10.90
CA GLY A 67 -22.84 31.54 -9.53
C GLY A 67 -23.99 30.54 -9.38
N GLN A 68 -24.66 30.18 -10.48
CA GLN A 68 -25.69 29.14 -10.46
C GLN A 68 -25.09 27.76 -10.25
N LEU A 69 -25.71 26.96 -9.39
CA LEU A 69 -25.36 25.54 -9.24
C LEU A 69 -25.80 24.78 -10.48
N SER A 70 -24.84 24.36 -11.31
CA SER A 70 -25.10 23.69 -12.58
C SER A 70 -23.89 22.86 -12.98
N TRP A 71 -23.88 21.58 -12.57
CA TRP A 71 -22.83 20.63 -12.96
C TRP A 71 -22.78 20.50 -14.48
N GLN A 72 -21.62 20.76 -15.08
CA GLN A 72 -21.48 20.72 -16.54
C GLN A 72 -21.19 19.29 -17.05
N ASN A 73 -20.64 18.43 -16.21
CA ASN A 73 -20.14 17.09 -16.54
C ASN A 73 -19.01 17.10 -17.59
N GLU A 74 -18.38 18.26 -17.78
CA GLU A 74 -17.26 18.48 -18.68
C GLU A 74 -16.54 19.78 -18.29
N LEU A 75 -15.31 19.96 -18.76
CA LEU A 75 -14.68 21.27 -18.73
C LEU A 75 -15.15 22.05 -19.95
N ASN A 76 -15.75 23.22 -19.74
CA ASN A 76 -16.21 24.11 -20.82
C ASN A 76 -16.09 25.60 -20.43
N ALA A 77 -16.53 26.50 -21.31
CA ALA A 77 -16.41 27.95 -21.09
C ALA A 77 -17.07 28.44 -19.78
N LYS A 78 -18.10 27.74 -19.28
CA LYS A 78 -18.85 28.16 -18.09
C LYS A 78 -18.14 27.82 -16.77
N ASN A 79 -17.18 26.89 -16.77
CA ASN A 79 -16.45 26.49 -15.56
C ASN A 79 -14.91 26.60 -15.70
N VAL A 80 -14.39 26.96 -16.88
CA VAL A 80 -12.94 27.08 -17.14
C VAL A 80 -12.22 28.04 -16.19
N ARG A 81 -12.90 29.09 -15.71
CA ARG A 81 -12.28 30.05 -14.79
C ARG A 81 -11.95 29.43 -13.43
N PHE A 82 -12.74 28.47 -12.96
CA PHE A 82 -12.44 27.71 -11.74
C PHE A 82 -11.25 26.78 -11.94
N PHE A 83 -11.20 26.10 -13.09
CA PHE A 83 -10.07 25.26 -13.47
C PHE A 83 -8.75 26.05 -13.49
N ARG A 84 -8.74 27.25 -14.09
CA ARG A 84 -7.57 28.14 -14.07
C ARG A 84 -7.16 28.58 -12.66
N SER A 85 -8.11 28.60 -11.73
CA SER A 85 -7.90 29.08 -10.35
C SER A 85 -7.50 27.97 -9.37
N THR A 86 -7.34 26.73 -9.85
CA THR A 86 -7.02 25.56 -9.01
C THR A 86 -5.94 24.69 -9.67
N HIS A 87 -5.46 23.66 -8.97
CA HIS A 87 -4.47 22.73 -9.52
C HIS A 87 -5.12 21.65 -10.40
N ALA A 88 -6.33 21.25 -10.05
CA ALA A 88 -7.08 20.22 -10.75
C ALA A 88 -8.60 20.41 -10.58
N THR A 89 -9.38 19.83 -11.50
CA THR A 89 -10.85 19.85 -11.43
C THR A 89 -11.40 18.43 -11.42
N LEU A 90 -12.32 18.15 -10.49
CA LEU A 90 -13.14 16.94 -10.46
C LEU A 90 -14.47 17.20 -11.18
N ILE A 91 -14.65 16.56 -12.34
CA ILE A 91 -15.85 16.63 -13.18
C ILE A 91 -16.95 15.74 -12.60
N ASN A 92 -18.19 16.25 -12.57
CA ASN A 92 -19.37 15.56 -12.07
C ASN A 92 -19.70 14.29 -12.88
N TYR A 93 -20.49 13.38 -12.32
CA TYR A 93 -20.63 11.99 -12.77
C TYR A 93 -21.48 11.78 -14.03
N SER A 94 -22.28 12.74 -14.50
CA SER A 94 -23.21 12.51 -15.63
C SER A 94 -22.58 12.83 -17.00
N TRP A 95 -21.32 12.44 -17.20
CA TRP A 95 -20.56 12.68 -18.42
C TRP A 95 -20.70 11.54 -19.45
N ASP A 96 -20.48 11.86 -20.72
CA ASP A 96 -20.44 10.89 -21.81
C ASP A 96 -19.17 11.02 -22.67
N ASP A 97 -19.11 10.31 -23.81
CA ASP A 97 -17.94 10.38 -24.69
C ASP A 97 -17.75 11.77 -25.32
N LYS A 98 -18.85 12.51 -25.54
CA LYS A 98 -18.81 13.88 -26.05
C LYS A 98 -18.23 14.83 -24.99
N SER A 99 -18.61 14.65 -23.72
CA SER A 99 -18.01 15.38 -22.59
C SER A 99 -16.49 15.22 -22.54
N LEU A 100 -15.97 14.01 -22.78
CA LEU A 100 -14.53 13.73 -22.84
C LEU A 100 -13.85 14.46 -24.00
N GLU A 101 -14.48 14.45 -25.19
CA GLU A 101 -13.99 15.16 -26.38
C GLU A 101 -13.97 16.68 -26.17
N GLN A 102 -15.06 17.26 -25.68
CA GLN A 102 -15.18 18.69 -25.40
C GLN A 102 -14.14 19.15 -24.37
N THR A 103 -13.96 18.37 -23.29
CA THR A 103 -12.97 18.65 -22.25
C THR A 103 -11.54 18.58 -22.81
N ARG A 104 -11.24 17.62 -23.70
CA ARG A 104 -9.93 17.54 -24.35
C ARG A 104 -9.66 18.77 -25.19
N SER A 105 -10.59 19.14 -26.06
CA SER A 105 -10.45 20.32 -26.90
C SER A 105 -10.22 21.58 -26.07
N LEU A 106 -10.90 21.73 -24.93
CA LEU A 106 -10.66 22.85 -24.04
C LEU A 106 -9.30 22.77 -23.34
N CYS A 107 -8.85 21.60 -22.87
CA CYS A 107 -7.51 21.44 -22.30
C CYS A 107 -6.41 21.85 -23.31
N GLU A 108 -6.58 21.49 -24.58
CA GLU A 108 -5.66 21.88 -25.67
C GLU A 108 -5.64 23.40 -25.88
N GLN A 109 -6.81 24.05 -25.85
CA GLN A 109 -6.93 25.51 -25.93
C GLN A 109 -6.27 26.21 -24.73
N GLU A 110 -6.46 25.67 -23.53
CA GLU A 110 -5.85 26.15 -22.28
C GLU A 110 -4.36 25.79 -22.16
N ARG A 111 -3.82 24.96 -23.07
CA ARG A 111 -2.48 24.37 -22.99
C ARG A 111 -2.23 23.66 -21.65
N ALA A 112 -3.27 23.04 -21.12
CA ALA A 112 -3.24 22.33 -19.85
C ALA A 112 -3.11 20.81 -20.04
N HIS A 113 -2.49 20.14 -19.08
CA HIS A 113 -2.37 18.69 -19.07
C HIS A 113 -3.73 18.04 -18.79
N SER A 114 -4.16 17.07 -19.61
CA SER A 114 -5.43 16.35 -19.37
C SER A 114 -5.46 15.65 -18.00
N GLN A 115 -4.30 15.33 -17.41
CA GLN A 115 -4.22 14.73 -16.08
C GLN A 115 -4.62 15.68 -14.94
N SER A 116 -4.76 16.99 -15.16
CA SER A 116 -5.34 17.91 -14.17
C SER A 116 -6.87 17.91 -14.18
N VAL A 117 -7.50 17.16 -15.09
CA VAL A 117 -8.94 16.95 -15.10
C VAL A 117 -9.27 15.52 -14.70
N PHE A 118 -10.06 15.38 -13.64
CA PHE A 118 -10.45 14.13 -13.03
C PHE A 118 -11.91 13.86 -13.37
N PHE A 119 -12.21 12.84 -14.17
CA PHE A 119 -13.58 12.44 -14.43
C PHE A 119 -14.12 11.57 -13.30
N GLY A 120 -15.27 11.96 -12.74
CA GLY A 120 -15.90 11.26 -11.64
C GLY A 120 -16.48 9.91 -12.05
N ILE A 121 -16.25 8.88 -11.25
CA ILE A 121 -17.01 7.63 -11.25
C ILE A 121 -17.78 7.56 -9.95
N ASP A 122 -19.10 7.65 -10.01
CA ASP A 122 -19.95 7.35 -8.86
C ASP A 122 -20.11 5.84 -8.72
N VAL A 123 -19.48 5.24 -7.71
CA VAL A 123 -19.44 3.78 -7.54
C VAL A 123 -20.84 3.19 -7.30
N PHE A 124 -21.80 3.97 -6.81
CA PHE A 124 -23.19 3.53 -6.69
C PHE A 124 -23.89 3.33 -8.05
N GLY A 125 -23.35 3.90 -9.13
CA GLY A 125 -23.83 3.72 -10.49
C GLY A 125 -25.03 4.57 -10.84
N ARG A 126 -25.18 5.77 -10.24
CA ARG A 126 -26.19 6.73 -10.68
C ARG A 126 -25.74 7.30 -12.02
N ASN A 127 -26.54 7.07 -13.06
CA ASN A 127 -26.29 7.52 -14.44
C ASN A 127 -25.00 7.00 -15.11
N GLN A 128 -24.35 5.98 -14.54
CA GLN A 128 -23.10 5.41 -15.06
C GLN A 128 -23.02 3.90 -14.83
N ILE A 129 -22.22 3.22 -15.67
CA ILE A 129 -21.80 1.83 -15.40
C ILE A 129 -20.77 1.86 -14.26
N ALA A 130 -21.09 1.33 -13.09
CA ALA A 130 -20.21 1.39 -11.93
C ALA A 130 -20.25 0.10 -11.09
N LYS A 131 -20.10 0.18 -9.77
CA LYS A 131 -20.02 -0.97 -8.85
C LYS A 131 -18.82 -1.86 -9.24
N PHE A 132 -18.98 -3.18 -9.26
CA PHE A 132 -17.95 -4.09 -9.79
C PHE A 132 -17.72 -3.95 -11.31
N GLN A 133 -18.51 -3.16 -12.03
CA GLN A 133 -18.29 -2.86 -13.44
C GLN A 133 -17.58 -1.51 -13.66
N SER A 134 -17.17 -0.81 -12.61
CA SER A 134 -16.46 0.49 -12.69
C SER A 134 -15.22 0.44 -13.58
N LYS A 135 -14.57 -0.74 -13.76
CA LYS A 135 -13.47 -0.93 -14.71
C LYS A 135 -13.83 -0.45 -16.13
N ARG A 136 -15.07 -0.66 -16.58
CA ARG A 136 -15.53 -0.25 -17.93
C ARG A 136 -15.55 1.27 -18.08
N THR A 137 -16.01 1.97 -17.05
CA THR A 137 -16.05 3.44 -17.04
C THR A 137 -14.66 4.01 -16.87
N LEU A 138 -13.83 3.44 -16.00
CA LEU A 138 -12.43 3.80 -15.85
C LEU A 138 -11.65 3.61 -17.16
N ALA A 139 -11.88 2.53 -17.89
CA ALA A 139 -11.24 2.28 -19.19
C ALA A 139 -11.55 3.39 -20.22
N ARG A 140 -12.76 3.97 -20.21
CA ARG A 140 -13.13 5.10 -21.08
C ARG A 140 -12.35 6.37 -20.73
N ILE A 141 -12.23 6.68 -19.44
CA ILE A 141 -11.43 7.82 -18.95
C ILE A 141 -9.95 7.62 -19.32
N ALA A 142 -9.38 6.46 -18.99
CA ALA A 142 -7.97 6.14 -19.20
C ALA A 142 -7.60 6.13 -20.69
N LYS A 143 -8.46 5.58 -21.56
CA LYS A 143 -8.28 5.64 -23.03
C LYS A 143 -8.14 7.08 -23.54
N ASN A 144 -8.76 8.03 -22.84
CA ASN A 144 -8.72 9.44 -23.17
C ASN A 144 -7.62 10.24 -22.46
N ARG A 145 -6.76 9.57 -21.66
CA ARG A 145 -5.63 10.15 -20.92
C ARG A 145 -6.02 11.18 -19.84
N PHE A 146 -7.25 11.10 -19.36
CA PHE A 146 -7.69 11.88 -18.19
C PHE A 146 -7.41 11.14 -16.89
N SER A 147 -7.43 11.87 -15.78
CA SER A 147 -7.40 11.29 -14.43
C SER A 147 -8.81 10.88 -14.00
N VAL A 148 -8.92 10.09 -12.92
CA VAL A 148 -10.20 9.59 -12.40
C VAL A 148 -10.43 10.03 -10.96
N GLY A 149 -11.64 10.50 -10.65
CA GLY A 149 -12.11 10.63 -9.26
C GLY A 149 -13.07 9.51 -8.92
N ILE A 150 -12.73 8.65 -7.95
CA ILE A 150 -13.60 7.54 -7.53
C ILE A 150 -14.47 8.01 -6.35
N PHE A 151 -15.75 8.25 -6.60
CA PHE A 151 -16.69 8.72 -5.60
C PHE A 151 -17.39 7.56 -4.89
N ALA A 152 -17.49 7.67 -3.56
CA ALA A 152 -18.15 6.73 -2.67
C ALA A 152 -17.72 5.25 -2.83
N PRO A 153 -16.41 4.92 -2.80
CA PRO A 153 -15.95 3.53 -2.82
C PRO A 153 -16.42 2.72 -1.60
N ALA A 154 -16.86 3.39 -0.53
CA ALA A 154 -17.55 2.79 0.61
C ALA A 154 -18.81 2.01 0.23
N TRP A 155 -19.30 2.12 -1.01
CA TRP A 155 -20.27 1.22 -1.62
C TRP A 155 -20.01 -0.27 -1.32
N THR A 156 -18.73 -0.69 -1.26
CA THR A 156 -18.34 -2.08 -0.93
C THR A 156 -18.74 -2.50 0.48
N TYR A 157 -18.84 -1.56 1.41
CA TYR A 157 -19.31 -1.73 2.78
C TYR A 157 -20.82 -1.43 2.92
N GLU A 158 -21.24 -0.22 2.55
CA GLU A 158 -22.60 0.30 2.84
C GLU A 158 -23.72 -0.55 2.24
N THR A 159 -23.47 -1.18 1.09
CA THR A 159 -24.48 -2.01 0.44
C THR A 159 -24.58 -3.42 1.02
N LEU A 160 -23.71 -3.82 1.96
CA LEU A 160 -23.86 -5.08 2.69
C LEU A 160 -25.22 -5.16 3.39
N GLN A 161 -25.76 -4.04 3.85
CA GLN A 161 -27.10 -3.97 4.45
C GLN A 161 -28.21 -4.53 3.54
N GLN A 162 -28.03 -4.43 2.22
CA GLN A 162 -28.99 -4.93 1.22
C GLN A 162 -28.92 -6.47 1.08
N PHE A 163 -27.85 -7.08 1.58
CA PHE A 163 -27.59 -8.53 1.56
C PHE A 163 -27.80 -9.19 2.93
N GLY A 164 -28.49 -8.52 3.86
CA GLY A 164 -28.85 -9.08 5.17
C GLY A 164 -27.81 -8.90 6.28
N TYR A 165 -26.69 -8.23 5.99
CA TYR A 165 -25.69 -7.89 6.99
C TYR A 165 -26.11 -6.67 7.82
N ASN A 166 -25.81 -6.66 9.12
CA ASN A 166 -26.06 -5.49 9.98
C ASN A 166 -24.81 -4.61 10.08
N ILE A 167 -24.69 -3.63 9.19
CA ILE A 167 -23.53 -2.71 9.20
C ILE A 167 -23.61 -1.64 10.30
N LYS A 168 -24.72 -1.57 11.05
CA LYS A 168 -24.95 -0.57 12.09
C LYS A 168 -24.71 -1.11 13.51
N GLN A 169 -24.24 -2.35 13.63
CA GLN A 169 -23.93 -2.93 14.91
C GLN A 169 -22.75 -2.19 15.55
N GLU A 170 -23.01 -1.54 16.69
CA GLU A 170 -22.02 -0.69 17.39
C GLU A 170 -20.78 -1.47 17.82
N THR A 171 -20.95 -2.74 18.19
CA THR A 171 -19.84 -3.63 18.57
C THR A 171 -19.07 -4.21 17.38
N GLY A 172 -19.50 -3.92 16.15
CA GLY A 172 -19.03 -4.61 14.95
C GLY A 172 -19.54 -6.05 14.82
N ASP A 173 -19.30 -6.65 13.66
CA ASP A 173 -19.64 -8.03 13.30
C ASP A 173 -18.53 -8.59 12.39
N ASP A 174 -17.98 -9.75 12.74
CA ASP A 174 -16.88 -10.37 12.00
C ASP A 174 -17.28 -10.74 10.56
N ALA A 175 -18.49 -11.26 10.34
CA ALA A 175 -18.97 -11.61 9.01
C ALA A 175 -19.16 -10.35 8.14
N VAL A 176 -19.57 -9.22 8.72
CA VAL A 176 -19.59 -7.92 8.04
C VAL A 176 -18.19 -7.51 7.62
N ASN A 177 -17.22 -7.56 8.54
CA ASN A 177 -15.83 -7.17 8.28
C ASN A 177 -15.17 -8.05 7.21
N GLU A 178 -15.29 -9.36 7.32
CA GLU A 178 -14.76 -10.32 6.34
C GLU A 178 -15.37 -10.08 4.95
N THR A 179 -16.69 -9.92 4.88
CA THR A 179 -17.38 -9.72 3.60
C THR A 179 -17.01 -8.37 2.99
N PHE A 180 -16.89 -7.31 3.80
CA PHE A 180 -16.40 -6.01 3.34
C PHE A 180 -15.00 -6.12 2.76
N LEU A 181 -14.05 -6.72 3.48
CA LEU A 181 -12.67 -6.83 3.03
C LEU A 181 -12.56 -7.60 1.71
N LEU A 182 -13.31 -8.70 1.56
CA LEU A 182 -13.37 -9.47 0.31
C LEU A 182 -13.92 -8.63 -0.86
N ARG A 183 -15.00 -7.87 -0.63
CA ARG A 183 -15.60 -7.01 -1.64
C ARG A 183 -14.71 -5.82 -2.00
N ASN A 184 -14.08 -5.21 -1.01
CA ASN A 184 -13.16 -4.10 -1.20
C ASN A 184 -11.93 -4.55 -2.00
N GLU A 185 -11.33 -5.68 -1.64
CA GLU A 185 -10.20 -6.27 -2.36
C GLU A 185 -10.55 -6.56 -3.82
N LYS A 186 -11.70 -7.23 -4.06
CA LYS A 186 -12.19 -7.50 -5.42
C LYS A 186 -12.44 -6.22 -6.22
N PHE A 187 -13.00 -5.18 -5.59
CA PHE A 187 -13.28 -3.91 -6.26
C PHE A 187 -11.98 -3.25 -6.76
N TRP A 188 -10.98 -3.11 -5.89
CA TRP A 188 -9.69 -2.51 -6.27
C TRP A 188 -8.92 -3.37 -7.26
N TRP A 189 -8.94 -4.70 -7.11
CA TRP A 189 -8.36 -5.63 -8.08
C TRP A 189 -8.94 -5.46 -9.49
N LEU A 190 -10.26 -5.31 -9.62
CA LEU A 190 -10.90 -5.09 -10.92
C LEU A 190 -10.46 -3.79 -11.61
N LEU A 191 -10.09 -2.75 -10.83
CA LEU A 191 -9.66 -1.46 -11.37
C LEU A 191 -8.16 -1.40 -11.66
N TRP A 192 -7.38 -2.27 -11.01
CA TRP A 192 -5.92 -2.15 -10.91
C TRP A 192 -5.20 -2.03 -12.26
N ASP A 193 -5.63 -2.76 -13.30
CA ASP A 193 -5.04 -2.71 -14.65
C ASP A 193 -5.03 -1.29 -15.28
N HIS A 194 -5.87 -0.37 -14.78
CA HIS A 194 -5.95 1.00 -15.25
C HIS A 194 -5.41 2.04 -14.25
N LEU A 195 -4.94 1.60 -13.09
CA LEU A 195 -4.40 2.46 -12.04
C LEU A 195 -2.88 2.32 -11.96
N ALA A 196 -2.21 3.42 -11.65
CA ALA A 196 -0.78 3.37 -11.35
C ALA A 196 -0.57 2.81 -9.93
N THR A 197 0.40 1.90 -9.79
CA THR A 197 0.91 1.48 -8.48
C THR A 197 2.13 2.31 -8.14
N HIS A 198 2.06 3.10 -7.07
CA HIS A 198 3.21 3.81 -6.54
C HIS A 198 4.08 2.88 -5.70
N PRO A 199 5.38 2.74 -6.00
CA PRO A 199 6.27 1.87 -5.24
C PRO A 199 6.68 2.49 -3.91
N TYR A 200 6.89 1.66 -2.90
CA TYR A 200 7.60 2.08 -1.68
C TYR A 200 9.08 2.33 -1.98
N ASN A 201 9.61 3.47 -1.57
CA ASN A 201 10.96 3.91 -1.98
C ASN A 201 11.85 4.39 -0.82
N THR A 202 11.39 4.25 0.42
CA THR A 202 12.10 4.68 1.63
C THR A 202 12.53 3.47 2.47
N LEU A 203 13.78 3.49 2.93
CA LEU A 203 14.35 2.52 3.87
C LEU A 203 14.60 3.18 5.23
N ALA A 204 14.59 2.45 6.36
CA ALA A 204 14.26 1.02 6.46
C ALA A 204 12.77 0.76 6.18
N PHE A 205 12.46 -0.34 5.50
CA PHE A 205 11.10 -0.78 5.23
C PHE A 205 10.65 -1.78 6.31
N TYR A 206 9.46 -1.56 6.89
CA TYR A 206 8.87 -2.46 7.87
C TYR A 206 7.35 -2.53 7.70
N THR A 207 6.80 -3.73 7.88
CA THR A 207 5.35 -3.92 8.07
C THR A 207 5.07 -5.16 8.90
N ASP A 208 4.03 -5.09 9.72
CA ASP A 208 3.37 -6.24 10.38
C ASP A 208 1.97 -6.52 9.83
N PHE A 209 1.59 -5.86 8.72
CA PHE A 209 0.27 -5.96 8.09
C PHE A 209 -0.91 -5.56 8.97
N CYS A 210 -0.69 -4.91 10.12
CA CYS A 210 -1.77 -4.42 10.97
C CYS A 210 -2.62 -3.38 10.22
N MET A 211 -3.94 -3.58 10.22
CA MET A 211 -4.91 -2.67 9.59
C MET A 211 -5.32 -1.50 10.48
N GLY A 212 -4.66 -1.31 11.62
CA GLY A 212 -5.10 -0.37 12.67
C GLY A 212 -6.27 -0.93 13.50
N SER A 213 -6.58 -2.21 13.37
CA SER A 213 -7.58 -2.88 14.21
C SER A 213 -7.23 -4.36 14.39
N GLY A 214 -7.83 -4.99 15.40
CA GLY A 214 -7.66 -6.41 15.66
C GLY A 214 -8.59 -6.92 16.75
N LYS A 215 -8.90 -8.21 16.72
CA LYS A 215 -9.62 -8.90 17.82
C LYS A 215 -8.80 -8.91 19.10
N ARG A 216 -7.47 -8.87 18.96
CA ARG A 216 -6.48 -8.75 20.03
C ARG A 216 -5.29 -7.95 19.51
N THR A 217 -4.45 -7.48 20.43
CA THR A 217 -3.10 -7.02 20.10
C THR A 217 -2.10 -8.14 20.31
N TYR A 218 -1.19 -8.35 19.37
CA TYR A 218 -0.09 -9.30 19.42
C TYR A 218 1.26 -8.58 19.48
N VAL A 219 2.22 -9.20 20.17
CA VAL A 219 3.63 -8.81 20.24
C VAL A 219 4.47 -10.07 20.07
N SER A 220 5.27 -10.13 19.01
CA SER A 220 6.14 -11.26 18.68
C SER A 220 5.43 -12.63 18.71
N GLY A 221 4.20 -12.68 18.20
CA GLY A 221 3.39 -13.90 18.09
C GLY A 221 2.54 -14.25 19.31
N LEU A 222 2.72 -13.54 20.44
CA LEU A 222 1.91 -13.73 21.65
C LEU A 222 0.85 -12.64 21.77
N PRO A 223 -0.37 -12.96 22.25
CA PRO A 223 -1.31 -11.95 22.69
C PRO A 223 -0.66 -11.05 23.76
N LYS A 224 -0.79 -9.73 23.63
CA LYS A 224 -0.14 -8.75 24.51
C LYS A 224 -0.42 -9.00 26.00
N ALA A 225 -1.65 -9.36 26.36
CA ALA A 225 -2.02 -9.69 27.73
C ALA A 225 -1.19 -10.85 28.32
N ALA A 226 -0.86 -11.87 27.50
CA ALA A 226 -0.01 -12.98 27.94
C ALA A 226 1.44 -12.55 28.22
N VAL A 227 1.93 -11.54 27.51
CA VAL A 227 3.27 -10.96 27.71
C VAL A 227 3.32 -10.13 29.00
N GLU A 228 2.27 -9.35 29.30
CA GLU A 228 2.20 -8.49 30.48
C GLU A 228 1.98 -9.28 31.79
N ASP A 229 1.17 -10.33 31.76
CA ASP A 229 0.84 -11.13 32.94
C ASP A 229 1.78 -12.33 33.19
N GLY A 230 2.72 -12.61 32.28
CA GLY A 230 3.66 -13.73 32.39
C GLY A 230 3.00 -15.12 32.42
N SER A 231 1.74 -15.23 31.96
CA SER A 231 0.98 -16.47 31.94
C SER A 231 0.66 -16.92 30.51
N GLU A 232 0.90 -18.21 30.21
CA GLU A 232 0.56 -18.82 28.92
C GLU A 232 -0.93 -19.21 28.80
N ALA A 233 -1.79 -18.84 29.77
CA ALA A 233 -3.18 -19.33 29.81
C ALA A 233 -4.24 -18.26 30.12
N ALA A 234 -5.22 -18.25 29.22
CA ALA A 234 -6.60 -17.74 29.33
C ALA A 234 -6.80 -16.21 29.25
N ALA A 235 -6.98 -15.79 27.99
CA ALA A 235 -7.80 -14.68 27.54
C ALA A 235 -8.93 -14.28 28.52
N GLY A 236 -8.72 -13.17 29.23
CA GLY A 236 -9.81 -12.28 29.60
C GLY A 236 -10.51 -11.74 28.35
N GLU A 237 -11.74 -11.26 28.50
CA GLU A 237 -12.58 -10.77 27.41
C GLU A 237 -11.81 -9.92 26.39
N SER A 238 -12.07 -10.19 25.11
CA SER A 238 -11.55 -9.51 23.93
C SER A 238 -11.37 -8.00 24.13
N GLU A 239 -10.16 -7.54 24.46
CA GLU A 239 -9.77 -6.15 24.23
C GLU A 239 -9.39 -5.98 22.75
N GLY A 240 -10.39 -6.20 21.89
CA GLY A 240 -10.31 -5.79 20.50
C GLY A 240 -10.00 -4.30 20.45
N PHE A 241 -9.24 -3.87 19.45
CA PHE A 241 -8.84 -2.47 19.32
C PHE A 241 -9.16 -1.92 17.94
N PHE A 242 -9.40 -0.62 17.90
CA PHE A 242 -9.46 0.18 16.69
C PHE A 242 -8.67 1.47 16.92
N ASN A 243 -7.54 1.59 16.24
CA ASN A 243 -6.71 2.78 16.18
C ASN A 243 -5.98 2.81 14.83
N LEU A 244 -6.48 3.61 13.89
CA LEU A 244 -5.88 3.76 12.56
C LEU A 244 -4.43 4.24 12.59
N SER A 245 -3.98 4.93 13.65
CA SER A 245 -2.58 5.34 13.78
C SER A 245 -1.62 4.15 13.97
N ARG A 246 -2.16 2.95 14.25
CA ARG A 246 -1.41 1.68 14.35
C ARG A 246 -1.40 0.91 13.03
N GLN A 247 -1.95 1.45 11.95
CA GLN A 247 -1.91 0.81 10.65
C GLN A 247 -0.47 0.77 10.12
N SER A 248 0.01 -0.42 9.77
CA SER A 248 1.28 -0.62 9.09
C SER A 248 1.14 -0.56 7.58
N LEU A 249 2.25 -0.45 6.86
CA LEU A 249 2.29 -0.46 5.40
C LEU A 249 1.56 -1.70 4.85
N GLN A 250 0.64 -1.48 3.91
CA GLN A 250 -0.17 -2.55 3.33
C GLN A 250 0.39 -2.98 1.98
N PRO A 251 0.11 -4.20 1.51
CA PRO A 251 0.48 -4.63 0.16
C PRO A 251 0.07 -3.58 -0.88
N SER A 252 1.02 -3.20 -1.74
CA SER A 252 0.82 -2.12 -2.73
C SER A 252 0.12 -2.61 -4.00
N VAL A 253 -0.13 -3.92 -4.08
CA VAL A 253 -0.90 -4.55 -5.15
C VAL A 253 -2.06 -5.33 -4.55
N PRO A 254 -3.18 -5.49 -5.29
CA PRO A 254 -4.33 -6.24 -4.81
C PRO A 254 -3.98 -7.71 -4.55
N LEU A 255 -4.61 -8.28 -3.52
CA LEU A 255 -4.42 -9.65 -3.03
C LEU A 255 -5.53 -10.61 -3.46
N HIS A 256 -6.48 -10.18 -4.30
CA HIS A 256 -7.65 -10.99 -4.68
C HIS A 256 -7.23 -12.40 -5.13
N ASP A 257 -7.80 -13.43 -4.48
CA ASP A 257 -7.49 -14.86 -4.62
C ASP A 257 -6.05 -15.30 -4.26
N LEU A 258 -5.14 -14.37 -3.96
CA LEU A 258 -3.74 -14.66 -3.60
C LEU A 258 -3.52 -14.76 -2.09
N ALA A 259 -4.12 -13.85 -1.32
CA ALA A 259 -4.00 -13.80 0.13
C ALA A 259 -5.19 -13.05 0.76
N THR A 260 -5.41 -13.27 2.06
CA THR A 260 -6.46 -12.58 2.84
C THR A 260 -5.89 -12.06 4.15
N ARG A 261 -6.43 -10.93 4.62
CA ARG A 261 -6.14 -10.44 5.98
C ARG A 261 -6.75 -11.40 7.00
N HIS A 262 -5.99 -11.74 8.03
CA HIS A 262 -6.38 -12.67 9.08
C HIS A 262 -6.26 -11.99 10.44
N TYR A 263 -7.29 -12.09 11.26
CA TYR A 263 -7.45 -11.33 12.51
C TYR A 263 -7.49 -12.21 13.77
N ASP A 264 -7.54 -13.53 13.61
CA ASP A 264 -7.54 -14.44 14.76
C ASP A 264 -6.13 -14.66 15.33
N ASP A 265 -5.10 -14.39 14.52
CA ASP A 265 -3.69 -14.47 14.90
C ASP A 265 -2.88 -13.40 14.16
N ALA A 266 -1.76 -12.97 14.76
CA ALA A 266 -0.82 -12.03 14.17
C ALA A 266 0.56 -12.15 14.83
N PHE A 267 1.60 -11.72 14.12
CA PHE A 267 2.92 -11.62 14.73
C PHE A 267 3.04 -10.35 15.59
N ASN A 268 2.72 -9.19 15.02
CA ASN A 268 2.55 -7.94 15.77
C ASN A 268 1.24 -7.26 15.37
N GLY A 269 0.76 -6.33 16.20
CA GLY A 269 -0.42 -5.55 15.88
C GLY A 269 -1.70 -6.37 16.02
N GLY A 270 -2.59 -6.30 15.04
CA GLY A 270 -3.94 -6.90 15.13
C GLY A 270 -4.34 -7.84 14.00
N SER A 271 -3.48 -7.98 12.99
CA SER A 271 -3.75 -8.82 11.81
C SER A 271 -2.47 -9.23 11.12
N CYS A 272 -2.50 -10.35 10.41
CA CYS A 272 -1.45 -10.80 9.49
C CYS A 272 -2.04 -11.14 8.11
N LEU A 273 -1.21 -11.62 7.19
CA LEU A 273 -1.67 -12.19 5.92
C LEU A 273 -1.75 -13.71 6.01
N ARG A 274 -2.90 -14.28 5.63
CA ARG A 274 -3.06 -15.69 5.31
C ARG A 274 -2.88 -15.89 3.81
N ILE A 275 -1.97 -16.77 3.41
CA ILE A 275 -1.55 -16.97 2.02
C ILE A 275 -2.36 -18.09 1.37
N SER A 276 -3.19 -17.74 0.38
CA SER A 276 -4.06 -18.70 -0.31
C SER A 276 -3.39 -19.33 -1.53
N GLN A 277 -2.59 -18.55 -2.27
CA GLN A 277 -1.87 -19.03 -3.44
C GLN A 277 -0.73 -19.98 -3.03
N CYS A 278 -0.75 -21.21 -3.55
CA CYS A 278 0.33 -22.17 -3.43
C CYS A 278 1.03 -22.41 -4.77
N ASP A 279 2.27 -22.89 -4.70
CA ASP A 279 3.10 -23.40 -5.81
C ASP A 279 3.34 -22.40 -6.95
N SER A 280 3.07 -21.12 -6.72
CA SER A 280 3.42 -20.01 -7.60
C SER A 280 3.67 -18.77 -6.76
N SER A 281 4.69 -18.01 -7.13
CA SER A 281 5.02 -16.77 -6.45
C SER A 281 4.09 -15.64 -6.88
N PHE A 282 3.90 -14.67 -5.99
CA PHE A 282 3.19 -13.44 -6.34
C PHE A 282 3.78 -12.25 -5.60
N ARG A 283 3.56 -11.06 -6.17
CA ARG A 283 4.02 -9.78 -5.62
C ARG A 283 3.10 -9.35 -4.48
N LEU A 284 3.70 -8.86 -3.38
CA LEU A 284 2.99 -8.12 -2.33
C LEU A 284 3.25 -6.63 -2.42
N PHE A 285 4.48 -6.25 -2.71
CA PHE A 285 4.92 -4.86 -2.74
C PHE A 285 5.67 -4.56 -4.03
N ALA A 286 5.27 -3.49 -4.69
CA ALA A 286 6.11 -2.76 -5.62
C ALA A 286 7.00 -1.81 -4.81
N THR A 287 8.28 -1.80 -5.12
CA THR A 287 9.32 -1.06 -4.39
C THR A 287 10.27 -0.37 -5.35
N ASP A 288 11.01 0.61 -4.86
CA ASP A 288 12.08 1.30 -5.57
C ASP A 288 13.27 1.56 -4.64
N PHE A 289 13.68 0.53 -3.91
CA PHE A 289 14.77 0.65 -2.94
C PHE A 289 16.11 0.57 -3.67
N LYS A 290 16.82 1.69 -3.70
CA LYS A 290 18.17 1.78 -4.27
C LYS A 290 19.18 1.47 -3.17
N LEU A 291 19.98 0.43 -3.39
CA LEU A 291 21.01 -0.04 -2.46
C LEU A 291 22.38 0.15 -3.11
N PRO A 292 22.94 1.37 -3.12
CA PRO A 292 24.22 1.65 -3.77
C PRO A 292 25.38 0.83 -3.19
N GLY A 293 25.32 0.46 -1.90
CA GLY A 293 26.33 -0.37 -1.25
C GLY A 293 26.20 -1.86 -1.55
N GLY A 294 25.10 -2.30 -2.15
CA GLY A 294 24.87 -3.72 -2.48
C GLY A 294 24.62 -4.64 -1.28
N GLY A 295 24.59 -4.13 -0.04
CA GLY A 295 24.26 -4.93 1.14
C GLY A 295 22.81 -4.74 1.57
N LEU A 296 22.08 -5.83 1.86
CA LEU A 296 20.79 -5.78 2.57
C LEU A 296 20.65 -6.79 3.73
N VAL A 297 19.99 -6.34 4.79
CA VAL A 297 19.43 -7.23 5.81
C VAL A 297 17.94 -7.38 5.50
N PHE A 298 17.49 -8.62 5.40
CA PHE A 298 16.09 -8.95 5.23
C PHE A 298 15.63 -9.85 6.36
N ALA A 299 14.45 -9.59 6.90
CA ALA A 299 13.84 -10.47 7.87
C ALA A 299 12.34 -10.59 7.63
N TYR A 300 11.79 -11.77 7.95
CA TYR A 300 10.35 -11.94 7.96
C TYR A 300 9.92 -12.91 9.05
N ALA A 301 8.71 -12.68 9.56
CA ALA A 301 8.04 -13.57 10.50
C ALA A 301 6.90 -14.31 9.78
N TYR A 302 6.89 -15.63 9.88
CA TYR A 302 5.90 -16.48 9.22
C TYR A 302 5.43 -17.59 10.16
N LYS A 303 4.25 -18.15 9.88
CA LYS A 303 3.72 -19.31 10.59
C LYS A 303 3.27 -20.35 9.57
N LEU A 304 3.94 -21.49 9.60
CA LEU A 304 3.68 -22.65 8.73
C LEU A 304 4.14 -23.90 9.46
N SER A 305 3.30 -24.93 9.47
CA SER A 305 3.67 -26.22 10.01
C SER A 305 4.80 -26.84 9.17
N PRO A 306 5.89 -27.38 9.78
CA PRO A 306 7.02 -27.95 9.03
C PRO A 306 6.66 -28.99 7.98
N GLN A 307 5.61 -29.75 8.25
CA GLN A 307 5.13 -30.84 7.40
C GLN A 307 4.22 -30.37 6.26
N ASP A 308 3.76 -29.11 6.31
CA ASP A 308 2.84 -28.54 5.33
C ASP A 308 3.57 -27.91 4.13
N GLY A 309 4.88 -27.67 4.26
CA GLY A 309 5.75 -27.30 3.15
C GLY A 309 6.74 -26.19 3.46
N GLU A 310 7.03 -25.36 2.46
CA GLU A 310 8.08 -24.34 2.48
C GLU A 310 7.53 -22.95 2.21
N PHE A 311 8.13 -21.95 2.85
CA PHE A 311 7.73 -20.56 2.70
C PHE A 311 8.93 -19.67 2.43
N ASP A 312 8.91 -19.00 1.28
CA ASP A 312 9.97 -18.10 0.83
C ASP A 312 9.42 -16.68 0.72
N CYS A 313 10.21 -15.69 1.16
CA CYS A 313 10.07 -14.33 0.65
C CYS A 313 10.93 -14.18 -0.60
N ILE A 314 10.51 -13.35 -1.55
CA ILE A 314 11.22 -13.17 -2.82
C ILE A 314 11.47 -11.69 -3.05
N LEU A 315 12.71 -11.31 -3.36
CA LEU A 315 13.02 -9.98 -3.86
C LEU A 315 13.25 -10.05 -5.37
N ARG A 316 12.52 -9.24 -6.14
CA ARG A 316 12.90 -8.95 -7.54
C ARG A 316 13.81 -7.74 -7.53
N PHE A 317 14.98 -7.83 -8.16
CA PHE A 317 15.94 -6.74 -8.21
C PHE A 317 16.62 -6.64 -9.57
N CYS A 318 17.22 -5.49 -9.87
CA CYS A 318 18.06 -5.27 -11.04
C CYS A 318 19.35 -4.55 -10.64
N THR A 319 20.39 -4.63 -11.47
CA THR A 319 21.62 -3.87 -11.28
C THR A 319 21.55 -2.52 -11.98
N SER A 320 22.43 -1.57 -11.62
CA SER A 320 22.43 -0.24 -12.25
C SER A 320 22.74 -0.27 -13.75
N ASN A 321 23.47 -1.30 -14.20
CA ASN A 321 23.98 -1.42 -15.57
C ASN A 321 23.21 -2.45 -16.43
N ASN A 322 22.28 -3.20 -15.85
CA ASN A 322 21.55 -4.26 -16.55
C ASN A 322 20.03 -4.12 -16.32
N ALA A 323 19.27 -4.07 -17.42
CA ALA A 323 17.81 -4.01 -17.38
C ALA A 323 17.16 -5.38 -17.09
N ARG A 324 17.94 -6.46 -16.95
CA ARG A 324 17.40 -7.80 -16.68
C ARG A 324 17.09 -7.98 -15.20
N ASP A 325 15.84 -8.31 -14.91
CA ASP A 325 15.39 -8.67 -13.57
C ASP A 325 16.03 -9.99 -13.09
N CYS A 326 16.52 -9.96 -11.86
CA CYS A 326 16.98 -11.10 -11.09
C CYS A 326 16.06 -11.30 -9.86
N TYR A 327 16.12 -12.50 -9.27
CA TYR A 327 15.25 -12.91 -8.18
C TYR A 327 16.06 -13.52 -7.06
N LEU A 328 15.88 -13.01 -5.85
CA LEU A 328 16.44 -13.55 -4.63
C LEU A 328 15.33 -14.27 -3.86
N PHE A 329 15.43 -15.59 -3.79
CA PHE A 329 14.55 -16.42 -2.98
C PHE A 329 15.18 -16.59 -1.60
N LEU A 330 14.47 -16.09 -0.59
CA LEU A 330 14.86 -16.09 0.81
C LEU A 330 14.05 -17.17 1.51
N GLY A 331 14.59 -18.39 1.51
CA GLY A 331 13.98 -19.60 2.02
C GLY A 331 14.96 -20.37 2.91
N ASP A 332 14.81 -21.69 2.98
CA ASP A 332 15.72 -22.56 3.73
C ASP A 332 16.17 -23.70 2.82
N TYR A 333 17.39 -23.59 2.32
CA TYR A 333 17.96 -24.47 1.31
C TYR A 333 19.17 -25.21 1.85
N TYR A 334 19.59 -26.26 1.14
CA TYR A 334 20.74 -27.05 1.54
C TYR A 334 22.06 -26.25 1.49
N ASP A 335 22.25 -25.47 0.42
CA ASP A 335 23.41 -24.59 0.25
C ASP A 335 23.13 -23.20 0.81
N THR A 336 24.19 -22.47 1.19
CA THR A 336 24.07 -21.06 1.60
C THR A 336 23.57 -20.17 0.46
N VAL A 337 24.12 -20.39 -0.74
CA VAL A 337 23.72 -19.72 -1.98
C VAL A 337 23.71 -20.74 -3.11
N SER A 338 22.59 -20.81 -3.84
CA SER A 338 22.51 -21.53 -5.12
C SER A 338 22.13 -20.54 -6.23
N LEU A 339 22.94 -20.46 -7.28
CA LEU A 339 22.73 -19.55 -8.41
C LEU A 339 22.20 -20.30 -9.62
N GLN A 340 21.11 -19.80 -10.19
CA GLN A 340 20.47 -20.38 -11.37
C GLN A 340 19.96 -19.25 -12.29
N ARG A 341 20.76 -18.82 -13.27
CA ARG A 341 20.35 -17.92 -14.38
C ARG A 341 19.36 -16.83 -14.00
N GLY A 342 19.82 -15.87 -13.21
CA GLY A 342 19.03 -14.74 -12.71
C GLY A 342 18.22 -15.06 -11.45
N ARG A 343 18.44 -16.22 -10.82
CA ARG A 343 17.85 -16.60 -9.53
C ARG A 343 18.94 -16.94 -8.52
N CYS A 344 18.78 -16.44 -7.31
CA CYS A 344 19.62 -16.76 -6.16
C CYS A 344 18.72 -17.38 -5.09
N TYR A 345 19.08 -18.55 -4.58
CA TYR A 345 18.41 -19.19 -3.46
C TYR A 345 19.32 -19.06 -2.25
N VAL A 346 18.83 -18.41 -1.20
CA VAL A 346 19.62 -18.06 -0.02
C VAL A 346 18.99 -18.62 1.24
N SER A 347 19.83 -19.25 2.06
CA SER A 347 19.44 -19.84 3.35
C SER A 347 19.61 -18.85 4.50
N PRO A 348 18.91 -19.05 5.64
CA PRO A 348 18.91 -18.08 6.72
C PRO A 348 20.30 -17.93 7.36
N PHE A 349 20.58 -16.71 7.79
CA PHE A 349 21.72 -16.37 8.62
C PHE A 349 21.66 -17.18 9.93
N LYS A 350 22.80 -17.74 10.36
CA LYS A 350 22.79 -18.67 11.50
C LYS A 350 22.52 -17.93 12.82
N PRO A 351 21.51 -18.35 13.60
CA PRO A 351 21.09 -17.65 14.82
C PRO A 351 22.20 -17.44 15.86
N LYS A 352 23.20 -18.34 15.92
CA LYS A 352 24.37 -18.19 16.81
C LYS A 352 25.20 -16.92 16.56
N TYR A 353 25.01 -16.25 15.43
CA TYR A 353 25.68 -15.00 15.09
C TYR A 353 24.76 -13.78 15.14
N ASN A 354 23.55 -13.91 15.70
CA ASN A 354 22.56 -12.83 15.80
C ASN A 354 23.08 -11.55 16.47
N GLU A 355 24.11 -11.62 17.31
CA GLU A 355 24.74 -10.42 17.87
C GLU A 355 25.38 -9.49 16.83
N LEU A 356 25.72 -10.01 15.66
CA LEU A 356 26.22 -9.22 14.53
C LEU A 356 25.11 -8.38 13.85
N LEU A 357 23.84 -8.64 14.15
CA LEU A 357 22.68 -7.91 13.63
C LEU A 357 22.22 -6.76 14.53
N SER A 358 22.96 -6.44 15.59
CA SER A 358 22.61 -5.38 16.54
C SER A 358 22.91 -3.97 15.98
N GLY A 359 22.32 -2.95 16.60
CA GLY A 359 22.57 -1.54 16.24
C GLY A 359 21.75 -1.11 15.00
N PRO A 360 22.36 -0.54 13.95
CA PRO A 360 21.61 0.00 12.80
C PRO A 360 20.88 -1.07 11.97
N LEU A 361 21.20 -2.35 12.18
CA LEU A 361 20.61 -3.51 11.51
C LEU A 361 19.52 -4.19 12.33
N GLU A 362 19.33 -3.72 13.56
CA GLU A 362 18.35 -4.29 14.46
C GLU A 362 16.95 -3.86 14.04
N CYS A 363 16.03 -4.84 14.01
CA CYS A 363 14.60 -4.59 13.91
C CYS A 363 13.96 -5.04 15.23
N PRO A 364 13.78 -4.17 16.23
CA PRO A 364 13.23 -4.56 17.53
C PRO A 364 11.86 -5.25 17.45
N HIS A 365 11.10 -4.94 16.39
CA HIS A 365 9.79 -5.54 16.16
C HIS A 365 9.84 -6.97 15.61
N ILE A 366 11.01 -7.46 15.19
CA ILE A 366 11.24 -8.86 14.80
C ILE A 366 12.39 -9.36 15.68
N PRO A 367 12.14 -10.00 16.83
CA PRO A 367 13.22 -10.40 17.70
C PRO A 367 14.11 -11.46 17.02
N LYS A 368 15.42 -11.18 16.93
CA LYS A 368 16.41 -12.09 16.34
C LYS A 368 16.46 -13.45 17.03
N ASP A 369 16.17 -13.50 18.33
CA ASP A 369 16.15 -14.74 19.10
C ASP A 369 15.05 -15.72 18.63
N MET A 370 13.99 -15.24 17.97
CA MET A 370 12.98 -16.10 17.34
C MET A 370 13.46 -16.81 16.07
N ALA A 371 14.69 -16.56 15.65
CA ALA A 371 15.35 -17.36 14.62
C ALA A 371 15.90 -18.69 15.17
N PHE A 372 16.05 -18.85 16.49
CA PHE A 372 16.42 -20.13 17.08
C PHE A 372 15.22 -21.10 16.99
N PRO A 373 15.43 -22.35 16.53
CA PRO A 373 14.35 -23.34 16.44
C PRO A 373 13.60 -23.57 17.76
N ASP A 374 14.29 -23.44 18.89
CA ASP A 374 13.75 -23.65 20.24
C ASP A 374 12.95 -22.45 20.77
N PHE A 375 13.00 -21.30 20.09
CA PHE A 375 12.34 -20.06 20.52
C PHE A 375 11.23 -19.66 19.52
N GLN A 376 10.11 -20.39 19.56
CA GLN A 376 8.93 -20.12 18.73
C GLN A 376 7.75 -19.78 19.62
N ALA A 377 7.15 -18.61 19.40
CA ALA A 377 5.96 -18.18 20.12
C ALA A 377 4.71 -18.51 19.29
N ASN A 378 3.81 -19.34 19.83
CA ASN A 378 2.54 -19.68 19.18
C ASN A 378 2.72 -20.15 17.71
N GLY A 379 3.80 -20.88 17.41
CA GLY A 379 4.12 -21.39 16.07
C GLY A 379 4.66 -20.37 15.07
N TRP A 380 4.86 -19.11 15.47
CA TRP A 380 5.57 -18.11 14.66
C TRP A 380 7.07 -18.37 14.64
N ARG A 381 7.66 -18.17 13.47
CA ARG A 381 9.09 -18.34 13.19
C ARG A 381 9.63 -17.11 12.51
N VAL A 382 10.89 -16.81 12.77
CA VAL A 382 11.60 -15.69 12.15
C VAL A 382 12.78 -16.22 11.35
N ARG A 383 13.02 -15.62 10.18
CA ARG A 383 14.25 -15.84 9.40
C ARG A 383 14.91 -14.50 9.11
N TYR A 384 16.22 -14.47 9.33
CA TYR A 384 17.09 -13.35 8.98
C TYR A 384 18.00 -13.75 7.83
N TYR A 385 18.27 -12.80 6.94
CA TYR A 385 19.18 -12.96 5.82
C TYR A 385 20.07 -11.75 5.73
N VAL A 386 21.36 -12.00 5.49
CA VAL A 386 22.39 -11.00 5.29
C VAL A 386 22.97 -11.26 3.91
N VAL A 387 22.80 -10.32 2.99
CA VAL A 387 23.11 -10.52 1.58
C VAL A 387 23.96 -9.38 1.05
N GLU A 388 25.11 -9.72 0.49
CA GLU A 388 26.03 -8.80 -0.18
C GLU A 388 26.07 -9.09 -1.68
N PHE A 389 25.81 -8.08 -2.48
CA PHE A 389 26.04 -8.07 -3.91
C PHE A 389 27.40 -7.42 -4.22
N ASP A 390 28.06 -7.86 -5.30
CA ASP A 390 29.32 -7.30 -5.81
C ASP A 390 29.18 -5.90 -6.45
N GLY A 391 28.10 -5.18 -6.14
CA GLY A 391 27.84 -3.81 -6.56
C GLY A 391 26.42 -3.36 -6.25
N GLY A 392 26.12 -2.10 -6.54
CA GLY A 392 24.82 -1.51 -6.24
C GLY A 392 23.66 -2.19 -6.98
N ILE A 393 22.54 -2.35 -6.30
CA ILE A 393 21.31 -2.93 -6.85
C ILE A 393 20.10 -2.04 -6.59
N GLN A 394 18.99 -2.38 -7.24
CA GLN A 394 17.69 -1.78 -6.99
C GLN A 394 16.66 -2.88 -6.77
N VAL A 395 16.08 -2.95 -5.57
CA VAL A 395 14.97 -3.86 -5.26
C VAL A 395 13.68 -3.23 -5.81
N LYS A 396 13.01 -4.00 -6.67
CA LYS A 396 11.81 -3.59 -7.41
C LYS A 396 10.55 -4.21 -6.85
N ASP A 397 10.61 -5.43 -6.33
CA ASP A 397 9.46 -6.05 -5.67
C ASP A 397 9.86 -6.81 -4.41
N ILE A 398 8.90 -6.92 -3.48
CA ILE A 398 8.86 -7.95 -2.44
C ILE A 398 7.64 -8.83 -2.72
N GLY A 399 7.85 -10.14 -2.82
CA GLY A 399 6.82 -11.16 -3.02
C GLY A 399 6.99 -12.34 -2.08
N VAL A 400 6.14 -13.34 -2.26
CA VAL A 400 6.18 -14.59 -1.49
C VAL A 400 5.96 -15.79 -2.38
N LEU A 401 6.38 -16.95 -1.89
CA LEU A 401 6.10 -18.26 -2.47
C LEU A 401 5.86 -19.26 -1.34
N TYR A 402 4.66 -19.83 -1.31
CA TYR A 402 4.32 -20.96 -0.47
C TYR A 402 4.28 -22.23 -1.32
N ARG A 403 5.19 -23.18 -1.06
CA ARG A 403 5.15 -24.52 -1.68
C ARG A 403 4.46 -25.47 -0.73
N LYS A 404 3.39 -26.11 -1.18
CA LYS A 404 2.53 -26.94 -0.32
C LYS A 404 2.84 -28.42 -0.51
N THR A 405 2.93 -29.19 0.59
CA THR A 405 3.02 -30.66 0.51
C THR A 405 1.65 -31.28 0.23
N PRO A 406 1.58 -32.49 -0.35
CA PRO A 406 0.32 -33.20 -0.55
C PRO A 406 -0.47 -33.43 0.75
N GLU A 407 0.22 -33.57 1.88
CA GLU A 407 -0.36 -33.85 3.19
C GLU A 407 -0.75 -32.61 3.99
N ALA A 408 -0.47 -31.42 3.47
CA ALA A 408 -0.59 -30.16 4.19
C ALA A 408 -2.03 -29.85 4.63
N ARG A 409 -2.20 -29.60 5.93
CA ARG A 409 -3.50 -29.38 6.58
C ARG A 409 -3.80 -27.93 6.87
N ASP A 410 -2.77 -27.12 7.11
CA ASP A 410 -2.91 -25.72 7.42
C ASP A 410 -2.49 -24.81 6.26
N THR A 411 -2.74 -23.52 6.46
CA THR A 411 -2.36 -22.44 5.54
C THR A 411 -1.11 -21.74 6.06
N ALA A 412 -0.29 -21.17 5.17
CA ALA A 412 0.84 -20.34 5.57
C ALA A 412 0.38 -18.92 5.94
N TYR A 413 1.02 -18.32 6.95
CA TYR A 413 0.79 -16.94 7.35
C TYR A 413 2.09 -16.13 7.30
N LEU A 414 1.98 -14.88 6.87
CA LEU A 414 3.06 -13.89 6.89
C LEU A 414 2.66 -12.76 7.86
N GLY A 415 3.47 -12.57 8.90
CA GLY A 415 3.17 -11.68 10.02
C GLY A 415 4.04 -10.44 10.10
N ALA A 416 5.24 -10.45 9.53
CA ALA A 416 6.05 -9.24 9.40
C ALA A 416 7.09 -9.37 8.27
N VAL A 417 7.48 -8.23 7.70
CA VAL A 417 8.58 -8.10 6.74
C VAL A 417 9.42 -6.87 7.07
N TYR A 418 10.74 -7.03 7.02
CA TYR A 418 11.73 -5.98 7.22
C TYR A 418 12.80 -6.03 6.13
N LEU A 419 13.18 -4.88 5.61
CA LEU A 419 14.29 -4.72 4.67
C LEU A 419 15.03 -3.42 4.99
N ASN A 420 16.36 -3.49 5.14
CA ASN A 420 17.20 -2.30 5.24
C ASN A 420 18.53 -2.49 4.49
N GLU A 421 19.13 -1.39 4.05
CA GLU A 421 20.50 -1.40 3.54
C GLU A 421 21.47 -1.66 4.69
N PHE A 422 22.54 -2.41 4.44
CA PHE A 422 23.67 -2.48 5.35
C PHE A 422 25.00 -2.37 4.61
N ASN A 423 26.02 -1.89 5.33
CA ASN A 423 27.38 -1.89 4.84
C ASN A 423 28.13 -3.08 5.42
N VAL A 424 28.41 -4.07 4.58
CA VAL A 424 29.07 -5.33 4.97
C VAL A 424 30.48 -5.07 5.46
N ASN A 425 31.17 -4.06 4.92
CA ASN A 425 32.55 -3.72 5.28
C ASN A 425 32.73 -3.24 6.72
N HIS A 426 31.63 -2.95 7.45
CA HIS A 426 31.69 -2.58 8.86
C HIS A 426 31.56 -3.78 9.81
N HIS A 427 31.35 -4.99 9.28
CA HIS A 427 31.06 -6.18 10.07
C HIS A 427 31.84 -7.40 9.55
N ASP A 428 32.70 -7.99 10.38
CA ASP A 428 33.38 -9.24 10.07
C ASP A 428 32.45 -10.43 10.30
N PHE A 429 31.87 -10.96 9.21
CA PHE A 429 31.02 -12.14 9.27
C PHE A 429 31.85 -13.44 9.20
N PRO A 430 31.67 -14.39 10.13
CA PRO A 430 32.27 -15.71 10.03
C PRO A 430 31.85 -16.43 8.75
N VAL A 431 32.75 -17.21 8.15
CA VAL A 431 32.48 -17.95 6.89
C VAL A 431 31.27 -18.88 7.04
N ASP A 432 31.06 -19.46 8.22
CA ASP A 432 29.96 -20.37 8.48
C ASP A 432 28.68 -19.65 8.96
N SER A 433 28.60 -18.31 8.86
CA SER A 433 27.44 -17.53 9.29
C SER A 433 26.24 -17.58 8.35
N ASN A 434 26.42 -18.15 7.15
CA ASN A 434 25.46 -18.10 6.05
C ASN A 434 25.21 -16.69 5.50
N ILE A 435 26.18 -15.76 5.61
CA ILE A 435 26.14 -14.55 4.77
C ILE A 435 26.17 -14.96 3.29
N ALA A 436 25.26 -14.39 2.50
CA ALA A 436 25.16 -14.68 1.07
C ALA A 436 25.94 -13.65 0.26
N LEU A 437 27.05 -14.08 -0.35
CA LEU A 437 27.86 -13.27 -1.26
C LEU A 437 27.45 -13.59 -2.70
N ILE A 438 26.90 -12.62 -3.42
CA ILE A 438 26.32 -12.81 -4.76
C ILE A 438 27.09 -11.98 -5.79
N GLN A 439 27.75 -12.67 -6.72
CA GLN A 439 28.47 -12.05 -7.84
C GLN A 439 27.53 -11.87 -9.05
N VAL A 440 26.97 -10.67 -9.20
CA VAL A 440 26.08 -10.31 -10.31
C VAL A 440 26.85 -9.68 -11.45
N TYR A 441 27.78 -8.76 -11.15
CA TYR A 441 28.61 -8.09 -12.14
C TYR A 441 29.77 -8.98 -12.62
N GLY A 442 30.22 -9.93 -11.78
CA GLY A 442 31.18 -10.97 -12.13
C GLY A 442 30.69 -12.01 -13.15
N GLY A 443 29.37 -12.07 -13.41
CA GLY A 443 28.76 -12.90 -14.46
C GLY A 443 28.15 -14.22 -13.99
N ASP A 444 28.41 -14.67 -12.76
CA ASP A 444 27.95 -15.98 -12.28
C ASP A 444 26.42 -16.10 -12.19
N LEU A 445 25.73 -15.03 -11.78
CA LEU A 445 24.27 -15.04 -11.73
C LEU A 445 23.62 -14.98 -13.12
N LEU A 446 24.25 -14.29 -14.08
CA LEU A 446 23.61 -13.95 -15.36
C LEU A 446 23.83 -15.00 -16.46
N ASN A 447 24.86 -15.84 -16.32
CA ASN A 447 25.20 -16.97 -17.20
C ASN A 447 24.45 -18.25 -16.77
#